data_AF-A0A7J3TGP6-F1
#
_entry.id   AF-A0A7J3TGP6-F1
#
_cell.length_a   1.000
_cell.length_b   1.000
_cell.length_c   1.000
_cell.angle_alpha   90.00
_cell.angle_beta   90.00
_cell.angle_gamma   90.00
#
_symmetry.space_group_name_H-M   'P 1'
#
loop_
_entity.id
_entity.type
_entity.pdbx_description
1 polymer ?
#
loop_
_entity_poly.entity_id
_entity_poly.type
_entity_poly.pdbx_seq_one_letter_code
_entity_poly.pdbx_strand_id
1 'polypeptide(L)'
;LADDVDLEELAAITGGYVGADIEAICREAVMLALRENMNAEKVEMRHFLEAIRKIKPSVTESMISFYERFEERAKEIKKREKALLGYG
;
A
#
# COMPACT_ATOMS: atom_id res chain seq x y z
N LEU A 1 -10.52 -15.80 -10.37
CA LEU A 1 -9.14 -15.51 -10.82
C LEU A 1 -8.74 -16.58 -11.82
N ALA A 2 -7.88 -16.26 -12.78
CA ALA A 2 -7.24 -17.27 -13.61
C ALA A 2 -6.10 -17.97 -12.87
N ASP A 3 -5.69 -19.12 -13.39
CA ASP A 3 -4.80 -20.05 -12.70
C ASP A 3 -3.34 -19.54 -12.70
N ASP A 4 -3.05 -18.51 -13.50
CA ASP A 4 -1.76 -17.81 -13.59
C ASP A 4 -1.58 -16.71 -12.52
N VAL A 5 -2.62 -16.41 -11.73
CA VAL A 5 -2.56 -15.37 -10.71
C VAL A 5 -1.85 -15.87 -9.46
N ASP A 6 -0.67 -15.30 -9.19
CA ASP A 6 0.14 -15.55 -8.00
C ASP A 6 -0.09 -14.45 -6.96
N LEU A 7 -0.72 -14.81 -5.82
CA LEU A 7 -1.06 -13.84 -4.77
C LEU A 7 0.17 -13.46 -3.93
N GLU A 8 1.11 -14.38 -3.77
CA GLU A 8 2.38 -14.16 -3.09
C GLU A 8 3.25 -13.18 -3.87
N GLU A 9 3.29 -13.28 -5.20
CA GLU A 9 3.96 -12.31 -6.07
C GLU A 9 3.30 -10.92 -5.96
N LEU A 10 1.96 -10.86 -6.04
CA LEU A 10 1.22 -9.60 -5.89
C LEU A 10 1.50 -8.94 -4.54
N ALA A 11 1.56 -9.72 -3.46
CA ALA A 11 1.92 -9.21 -2.13
C ALA A 11 3.37 -8.68 -2.10
N ALA A 12 4.31 -9.37 -2.74
CA ALA A 12 5.71 -8.96 -2.77
C ALA A 12 5.93 -7.64 -3.54
N ILE A 13 5.20 -7.41 -4.63
CA ILE A 13 5.38 -6.22 -5.50
C ILE A 13 4.52 -5.02 -5.10
N THR A 14 3.63 -5.16 -4.11
CA THR A 14 2.75 -4.08 -3.63
C THR A 14 3.22 -3.49 -2.29
N GLY A 15 4.52 -3.58 -1.99
CA GLY A 15 5.11 -2.88 -0.84
C GLY A 15 4.84 -1.37 -0.89
N GLY A 16 4.37 -0.80 0.23
CA GLY A 16 4.01 0.62 0.34
C GLY A 16 2.60 0.98 -0.12
N TYR A 17 1.85 0.04 -0.67
CA TYR A 17 0.43 0.22 -0.98
C TYR A 17 -0.41 0.04 0.28
N VAL A 18 -1.43 0.88 0.46
CA VAL A 18 -2.44 0.68 1.52
C VAL A 18 -3.68 -0.01 0.97
N GLY A 19 -4.60 -0.41 1.85
CA GLY A 19 -5.82 -1.12 1.46
C GLY A 19 -6.63 -0.43 0.34
N ALA A 20 -6.70 0.90 0.36
CA ALA A 20 -7.36 1.67 -0.70
C ALA A 20 -6.65 1.56 -2.06
N ASP A 21 -5.32 1.49 -2.07
CA ASP A 21 -4.56 1.33 -3.31
C ASP A 21 -4.74 -0.10 -3.86
N ILE A 22 -4.73 -1.10 -2.98
CA ILE A 22 -5.00 -2.51 -3.34
C ILE A 22 -6.41 -2.65 -3.93
N GLU A 23 -7.41 -2.01 -3.31
CA GLU A 23 -8.78 -1.98 -3.82
C GLU A 23 -8.86 -1.34 -5.21
N ALA A 24 -8.14 -0.25 -5.42
CA ALA A 24 -8.03 0.39 -6.73
C ALA A 24 -7.37 -0.53 -7.77
N ILE A 25 -6.30 -1.25 -7.39
CA ILE A 25 -5.62 -2.22 -8.27
C ILE A 25 -6.59 -3.30 -8.73
N CYS A 26 -7.33 -3.91 -7.79
CA CYS A 26 -8.30 -4.95 -8.11
C CYS A 26 -9.37 -4.44 -9.08
N ARG A 27 -9.88 -3.22 -8.86
CA ARG A 27 -10.86 -2.60 -9.77
C ARG A 27 -10.29 -2.36 -11.16
N GLU A 28 -9.10 -1.78 -11.27
CA GLU A 28 -8.48 -1.53 -12.58
C GLU A 28 -8.15 -2.85 -13.30
N ALA A 29 -7.70 -3.89 -12.60
CA ALA A 29 -7.45 -5.21 -13.18
C ALA A 29 -8.73 -5.83 -13.78
N VAL A 30 -9.87 -5.71 -13.08
CA VAL A 30 -11.18 -6.13 -13.61
C VAL A 30 -11.57 -5.30 -14.83
N MET A 31 -11.39 -3.98 -14.78
CA MET A 31 -11.71 -3.10 -15.91
C MET A 31 -10.85 -3.40 -17.15
N LEU A 32 -9.59 -3.78 -16.95
CA LEU A 32 -8.71 -4.20 -18.03
C LEU A 32 -9.18 -5.51 -18.68
N ALA A 33 -9.52 -6.51 -17.87
CA ALA A 33 -10.06 -7.77 -18.38
C ALA A 33 -11.35 -7.57 -19.18
N LEU A 34 -12.28 -6.73 -18.67
CA LEU A 34 -13.53 -6.42 -19.37
C LEU A 34 -13.34 -5.62 -20.65
N ARG A 35 -12.35 -4.71 -20.70
CA ARG A 35 -12.02 -3.96 -21.93
C ARG A 35 -11.43 -4.86 -23.02
N GLU A 36 -10.67 -5.88 -22.63
CA GLU A 36 -10.14 -6.89 -23.55
C GLU A 36 -11.26 -7.82 -24.06
N ASN A 37 -12.11 -8.29 -23.15
CA ASN A 37 -13.25 -9.13 -23.45
C ASN A 37 -14.43 -8.84 -22.50
N MET A 38 -15.53 -8.32 -23.05
CA MET A 38 -16.73 -7.99 -22.25
C MET A 38 -17.37 -9.19 -21.56
N ASN A 39 -17.07 -10.41 -22.02
CA ASN A 39 -17.54 -11.67 -21.43
C ASN A 39 -16.44 -12.34 -20.58
N ALA A 40 -15.39 -11.63 -20.18
CA ALA A 40 -14.34 -12.19 -19.34
C ALA A 40 -14.90 -12.64 -17.98
N GLU A 41 -14.76 -13.93 -17.67
CA GLU A 41 -15.16 -14.50 -16.37
C GLU A 41 -14.02 -14.50 -15.36
N LYS A 42 -12.78 -14.36 -15.82
CA LYS A 42 -11.57 -14.45 -15.02
C LYS A 42 -10.64 -13.26 -15.30
N VAL A 43 -9.97 -12.80 -14.25
CA VAL A 43 -8.86 -11.84 -14.33
C VAL A 43 -7.55 -12.61 -14.28
N GLU A 44 -6.72 -12.40 -15.30
CA GLU A 44 -5.36 -12.95 -15.44
C GLU A 44 -4.28 -12.06 -14.82
N MET A 45 -3.10 -12.62 -14.56
CA MET A 45 -1.99 -11.94 -13.88
C MET A 45 -1.53 -10.68 -14.63
N ARG A 46 -1.55 -10.70 -15.97
CA ARG A 46 -1.22 -9.54 -16.80
C ARG A 46 -2.05 -8.29 -16.46
N HIS A 47 -3.32 -8.46 -16.09
CA HIS A 47 -4.20 -7.34 -15.77
C HIS A 47 -3.82 -6.69 -14.43
N PHE A 48 -3.39 -7.49 -13.45
CA PHE A 48 -2.88 -6.97 -12.18
C PHE A 48 -1.56 -6.23 -12.38
N LEU A 49 -0.62 -6.81 -13.15
CA LEU A 49 0.65 -6.17 -13.45
C LEU A 49 0.45 -4.83 -14.16
N GLU A 50 -0.50 -4.74 -15.10
CA GLU A 50 -0.82 -3.48 -15.75
C GLU A 50 -1.53 -2.48 -14.82
N ALA A 51 -2.45 -2.94 -13.97
CA ALA A 51 -3.11 -2.12 -12.96
C ALA A 51 -2.10 -1.50 -11.97
N ILE A 52 -1.13 -2.29 -11.48
CA ILE A 52 -0.07 -1.83 -10.57
C ILE A 52 0.83 -0.78 -11.24
N ARG A 53 1.07 -0.88 -12.56
CA ARG A 53 1.82 0.15 -13.28
C ARG A 53 1.10 1.51 -13.28
N LYS A 54 -0.24 1.49 -13.36
CA LYS A 54 -1.10 2.68 -13.42
C LYS A 54 -1.34 3.29 -12.04
N ILE A 55 -1.52 2.44 -11.02
CA ILE A 55 -1.87 2.87 -9.67
C ILE A 55 -0.59 2.92 -8.84
N LYS A 56 -0.22 4.12 -8.41
CA LYS A 56 0.94 4.36 -7.55
C LYS A 56 0.55 4.24 -6.07
N PRO A 57 1.45 3.80 -5.18
CA PRO A 57 1.18 3.76 -3.76
C PRO A 57 0.86 5.17 -3.26
N SER A 58 -0.19 5.29 -2.45
CA SER A 58 -0.62 6.58 -1.89
C SER A 58 0.24 7.01 -0.70
N VAL A 59 0.82 6.06 0.02
CA VAL A 59 1.77 6.32 1.11
C VAL A 59 3.17 6.33 0.55
N THR A 60 3.83 7.49 0.64
CA THR A 60 5.23 7.64 0.23
C THR A 60 6.17 7.31 1.38
N GLU A 61 7.39 6.90 1.04
CA GLU A 61 8.48 6.70 2.00
C GLU A 61 8.78 7.97 2.82
N SER A 62 8.60 9.16 2.22
CA SER A 62 8.73 10.44 2.91
C SER A 62 7.68 10.66 3.99
N MET A 63 6.46 10.16 3.79
CA MET A 63 5.38 10.25 4.76
C MET A 63 5.64 9.32 5.94
N ILE A 64 6.08 8.09 5.68
CA ILE A 64 6.50 7.13 6.71
C ILE A 64 7.64 7.73 7.55
N SER A 65 8.69 8.21 6.89
CA SER A 65 9.84 8.84 7.55
C SER A 65 9.44 10.07 8.38
N PHE A 66 8.43 10.84 7.94
CA PHE A 66 7.92 11.97 8.70
C PHE A 66 7.25 11.52 10.01
N TYR A 67 6.40 10.50 9.94
CA TYR A 67 5.71 9.96 11.12
C TYR A 67 6.68 9.31 12.12
N GLU A 68 7.68 8.58 11.65
CA GLU A 68 8.73 7.99 12.51
C GLU A 68 9.51 9.07 13.26
N ARG A 69 9.99 10.10 12.56
CA ARG A 69 10.70 11.24 13.19
C ARG A 69 9.81 12.00 14.18
N PHE A 70 8.53 12.14 13.85
CA PHE A 70 7.58 12.76 14.76
C PHE A 70 7.40 11.94 16.04
N GLU A 71 7.29 10.61 15.92
CA GLU A 71 7.17 9.71 17.06
C GLU A 71 8.42 9.75 17.96
N GLU A 72 9.61 9.77 17.38
CA GLU A 72 10.87 9.92 18.12
C GLU A 72 10.92 11.21 18.93
N ARG A 73 10.62 12.36 18.29
CA ARG A 73 10.57 13.66 18.97
C ARG A 73 9.51 13.68 20.07
N ALA A 74 8.35 13.09 19.84
CA ALA A 74 7.30 13.01 20.85
C ALA A 74 7.75 12.18 22.08
N LYS A 75 8.48 11.08 21.86
CA LYS A 75 9.09 10.28 22.94
C LYS A 75 10.14 11.08 23.72
N GLU A 76 10.99 11.84 23.04
CA GLU A 76 12.00 12.71 23.68
C GLU A 76 11.36 13.79 24.55
N ILE A 77 10.32 14.46 24.06
CA ILE A 77 9.59 15.49 24.81
C ILE A 77 8.98 14.89 26.08
N LYS A 78 8.27 13.75 25.97
CA LYS A 78 7.73 13.04 27.14
C LYS A 78 8.81 12.64 28.14
N LYS A 79 9.98 12.21 27.67
CA LYS A 79 11.10 11.83 28.54
C LYS A 79 11.66 13.04 29.30
N ARG A 80 11.81 14.18 28.63
CA ARG A 80 12.21 15.46 29.26
C ARG A 80 11.18 15.95 30.27
N GLU A 81 9.91 15.92 29.93
CA GLU A 81 8.81 16.33 30.82
C GLU A 81 8.75 15.46 32.08
N LYS A 82 8.87 14.13 31.92
CA LYS A 82 8.94 13.19 33.06
C LYS A 82 10.17 13.43 33.95
N ALA A 83 11.30 13.80 33.35
CA ALA A 83 12.51 14.17 34.11
C ALA A 83 12.35 15.49 34.87
N LEU A 84 11.59 16.45 34.31
CA LEU A 84 11.29 17.74 34.97
C LEU A 84 10.26 17.59 36.11
N LEU A 85 9.30 16.66 35.98
CA LEU A 85 8.26 16.40 36.98
C LEU A 85 8.68 15.44 38.11
N GLY A 86 9.83 14.77 37.97
CA GLY A 86 10.38 13.86 38.99
C GLY A 86 11.48 14.51 39.82
N TYR A 87 11.10 15.09 40.97
CA TYR A 87 11.94 15.50 42.11
C TYR A 87 13.02 16.58 41.85
N GLY A 88 12.63 17.83 42.10
CA GLY A 88 13.41 18.68 43.01
C GLY A 88 13.00 18.40 44.45
#